data_AF-W0IW41-F1
#
_entry.id   AF-W0IW41-F1
#
_cell.length_a   1.000
_cell.length_b   1.000
_cell.length_c   1.000
_cell.angle_alpha   90.00
_cell.angle_beta   90.00
_cell.angle_gamma   90.00
#
_symmetry.space_group_name_H-M   'P 1'
#
loop_
_entity.id
_entity.type
_entity.pdbx_description
1 polymer ?
#
loop_
_entity_poly.entity_id
_entity_poly.type
_entity_poly.pdbx_seq_one_letter_code
_entity_poly.pdbx_strand_id
1 'polypeptide(L)'
;MRSACLAIAFLSASLASGATADGPPARDDIPPTEAPVPLRSEPAVDSATPVAPDADATLAAKKARLAGTLAEGRRLMQAGDEAAAESRLQELNDSPRGTWDWHMESVASLLRVAHASRDAGDMPAARRAARRLLVHLSRAEALSEDDPEKLANIEELRGLVQERLVGTTGEAAESYRRAVRQADRARAARRAALPDSDSRRAEVRNDSADTASGDAVAEETLADDREAADAIGQTAALRLHLIEGASSENTSDSGAMEDAVAVPVP
;
A
#
# COMPACT_ATOMS: atom_id res chain seq x y z
N MET A 1 6.20 -5.25 -15.48
CA MET A 1 5.88 -4.08 -14.63
C MET A 1 5.00 -4.60 -13.50
N ARG A 2 5.47 -4.54 -12.25
CA ARG A 2 4.76 -5.06 -11.08
C ARG A 2 3.82 -3.96 -10.56
N SER A 3 2.75 -3.69 -11.29
CA SER A 3 1.74 -2.72 -10.88
C SER A 3 0.55 -3.44 -10.25
N ALA A 4 -0.10 -2.78 -9.29
CA ALA A 4 -1.51 -2.95 -8.93
C ALA A 4 -1.99 -3.98 -7.88
N CYS A 5 -1.15 -4.65 -7.08
CA CYS A 5 -1.63 -5.46 -5.93
C CYS A 5 -1.19 -4.95 -4.55
N LEU A 6 -1.16 -3.63 -4.34
CA LEU A 6 -0.82 -3.03 -3.04
C LEU A 6 -1.97 -3.11 -2.01
N ALA A 7 -3.23 -3.17 -2.45
CA ALA A 7 -4.40 -3.21 -1.57
C ALA A 7 -4.65 -4.62 -0.96
N ILE A 8 -4.50 -5.69 -1.75
CA ILE A 8 -4.79 -7.08 -1.32
C ILE A 8 -3.70 -7.63 -0.39
N ALA A 9 -2.43 -7.26 -0.60
CA ALA A 9 -1.33 -7.71 0.24
C ALA A 9 -1.39 -7.16 1.68
N PHE A 10 -2.14 -6.07 1.93
CA PHE A 10 -2.14 -5.38 3.21
C PHE A 10 -3.09 -6.00 4.25
N LEU A 11 -4.19 -6.64 3.83
CA LEU A 11 -5.10 -7.32 4.76
C LEU A 11 -4.52 -8.62 5.35
N SER A 12 -3.52 -9.23 4.69
CA SER A 12 -2.91 -10.47 5.17
C SER A 12 -1.78 -10.26 6.20
N ALA A 13 -1.22 -9.05 6.30
CA ALA A 13 -0.05 -8.79 7.16
C ALA A 13 -0.40 -8.36 8.60
N SER A 14 -1.63 -7.90 8.87
CA SER A 14 -2.04 -7.43 10.21
C SER A 14 -2.39 -8.54 11.21
N LEU A 15 -2.30 -9.83 10.85
CA LEU A 15 -2.61 -10.96 11.75
C LEU A 15 -1.37 -11.70 12.27
N ALA A 16 -0.15 -11.28 11.91
CA ALA A 16 1.08 -11.99 12.27
C ALA A 16 2.10 -11.08 12.97
N SER A 17 1.73 -10.45 14.09
CA SER A 17 2.73 -10.08 15.10
C SER A 17 2.07 -9.80 16.46
N GLY A 18 1.87 -10.87 17.22
CA GLY A 18 1.58 -10.81 18.66
C GLY A 18 2.58 -11.69 19.42
N ALA A 19 3.01 -11.20 20.59
CA ALA A 19 3.90 -11.79 21.60
C ALA A 19 5.43 -11.69 21.32
N THR A 20 6.33 -11.24 22.22
CA THR A 20 6.27 -10.89 23.66
C THR A 20 7.51 -10.05 24.05
N ALA A 21 7.40 -9.33 25.18
CA ALA A 21 8.40 -8.50 25.87
C ALA A 21 9.60 -9.28 26.46
N ASP A 22 10.76 -8.63 26.64
CA ASP A 22 11.29 -8.19 27.97
C ASP A 22 12.67 -7.49 27.88
N GLY A 23 13.00 -6.67 28.89
CA GLY A 23 14.05 -5.62 28.90
C GLY A 23 15.53 -5.99 29.17
N PRO A 24 16.41 -4.97 29.37
CA PRO A 24 17.89 -5.02 29.24
C PRO A 24 18.67 -5.11 30.59
N PRO A 25 20.03 -5.16 30.59
CA PRO A 25 20.80 -4.03 31.16
C PRO A 25 22.24 -3.74 30.63
N ALA A 26 22.68 -2.47 30.86
CA ALA A 26 24.01 -1.87 31.19
C ALA A 26 25.30 -2.29 30.42
N ARG A 27 26.04 -1.39 29.72
CA ARG A 27 27.05 -0.36 30.14
C ARG A 27 28.36 -0.91 30.75
N ASP A 28 29.50 -0.66 30.09
CA ASP A 28 30.68 0.02 30.67
C ASP A 28 31.71 0.44 29.61
N ASP A 29 32.33 1.59 29.88
CA ASP A 29 33.30 2.35 29.08
C ASP A 29 34.77 1.95 29.38
N ILE A 30 35.67 2.32 28.44
CA ILE A 30 37.02 2.94 28.59
C ILE A 30 38.14 2.28 27.71
N PRO A 31 38.85 3.07 26.86
CA PRO A 31 40.03 2.70 26.03
C PRO A 31 41.35 3.22 26.67
N PRO A 32 42.47 3.54 25.97
CA PRO A 32 43.18 2.98 24.80
C PRO A 32 44.63 2.56 25.16
N THR A 33 45.46 2.05 24.23
CA THR A 33 46.94 2.30 24.19
C THR A 33 47.52 1.92 22.82
N GLU A 34 48.38 2.79 22.29
CA GLU A 34 49.04 2.75 20.98
C GLU A 34 50.28 1.83 20.92
N ALA A 35 50.46 1.20 19.74
CA ALA A 35 51.66 0.94 18.90
C ALA A 35 53.03 0.58 19.54
N PRO A 36 53.87 -0.26 18.86
CA PRO A 36 54.51 0.18 17.61
C PRO A 36 54.58 -0.87 16.47
N VAL A 37 54.75 -0.31 15.26
CA VAL A 37 54.99 -0.93 13.96
C VAL A 37 56.29 -1.75 13.93
N PRO A 38 56.31 -2.87 13.18
CA PRO A 38 57.46 -3.16 12.34
C PRO A 38 57.08 -3.43 10.86
N LEU A 39 58.07 -3.14 10.02
CA LEU A 39 58.05 -3.10 8.56
C LEU A 39 57.89 -4.49 7.91
N ARG A 40 57.08 -4.48 6.84
CA ARG A 40 57.16 -5.25 5.58
C ARG A 40 57.20 -6.78 5.65
N SER A 41 56.16 -7.38 5.08
CA SER A 41 56.27 -8.27 3.92
C SER A 41 54.92 -8.26 3.22
N GLU A 42 54.86 -7.84 1.96
CA GLU A 42 53.66 -7.94 1.14
C GLU A 42 53.32 -9.42 0.95
N PRO A 43 52.16 -9.93 1.41
CA PRO A 43 51.70 -11.21 0.96
C PRO A 43 51.16 -11.05 -0.46
N ALA A 44 51.48 -12.02 -1.30
CA ALA A 44 51.01 -12.16 -2.66
C ALA A 44 49.51 -11.82 -2.75
N VAL A 45 49.16 -11.00 -3.75
CA VAL A 45 47.77 -10.74 -4.13
C VAL A 45 47.19 -12.05 -4.65
N ASP A 46 46.72 -12.87 -3.71
CA ASP A 46 45.83 -13.96 -4.02
C ASP A 46 44.59 -13.33 -4.62
N SER A 47 44.30 -13.73 -5.86
CA SER A 47 43.20 -13.20 -6.65
C SER A 47 41.92 -13.82 -6.11
N ALA A 48 41.56 -13.45 -4.87
CA ALA A 48 40.31 -13.82 -4.24
C ALA A 48 39.20 -13.22 -5.11
N THR A 49 38.56 -14.09 -5.88
CA THR A 49 37.32 -13.78 -6.58
C THR A 49 36.38 -13.19 -5.53
N PRO A 50 35.80 -11.99 -5.73
CA PRO A 50 34.89 -11.43 -4.74
C PRO A 50 33.74 -12.42 -4.57
N VAL A 51 33.71 -13.07 -3.40
CA VAL A 51 32.62 -13.96 -3.01
C VAL A 51 31.37 -13.10 -3.04
N ALA A 52 30.47 -13.41 -3.99
CA ALA A 52 29.20 -12.69 -4.10
C ALA A 52 28.52 -12.69 -2.73
N PRO A 53 28.06 -11.54 -2.22
CA PRO A 53 27.43 -11.49 -0.91
C PRO A 53 26.26 -12.47 -0.89
N ASP A 54 26.19 -13.26 0.19
CA ASP A 54 25.11 -14.21 0.42
C ASP A 54 23.76 -13.50 0.19
N ALA A 55 22.95 -14.06 -0.70
CA ALA A 55 21.66 -13.50 -1.10
C ALA A 55 20.74 -13.35 0.12
N ASP A 56 20.85 -14.25 1.10
CA ASP A 56 20.08 -14.23 2.33
C ASP A 56 20.53 -13.10 3.27
N ALA A 57 21.84 -12.89 3.39
CA ALA A 57 22.40 -11.76 4.14
C ALA A 57 22.00 -10.41 3.52
N THR A 58 21.94 -10.36 2.19
CA THR A 58 21.51 -9.17 1.43
C THR A 58 20.02 -8.86 1.64
N LEU A 59 19.16 -9.89 1.65
CA LEU A 59 17.74 -9.73 1.94
C LEU A 59 17.49 -9.29 3.40
N ALA A 60 18.21 -9.88 4.35
CA ALA A 60 18.11 -9.52 5.76
C ALA A 60 18.52 -8.05 6.00
N ALA A 61 19.63 -7.61 5.39
CA ALA A 61 20.08 -6.22 5.47
C ALA A 61 19.05 -5.24 4.89
N LYS A 62 18.42 -5.59 3.76
CA LYS A 62 17.34 -4.79 3.16
C LYS A 62 16.11 -4.69 4.09
N LYS A 63 15.69 -5.80 4.70
CA LYS A 63 14.59 -5.82 5.67
C LYS A 63 14.91 -4.97 6.90
N ALA A 64 16.13 -5.05 7.44
CA ALA A 64 16.56 -4.25 8.56
C ALA A 64 16.57 -2.75 8.24
N ARG A 65 17.09 -2.37 7.05
CA ARG A 65 17.05 -0.97 6.57
C ARG A 65 15.61 -0.46 6.46
N LEU A 66 14.72 -1.25 5.85
CA LEU A 66 13.30 -0.92 5.73
C LEU A 66 12.67 -0.70 7.13
N ALA A 67 12.87 -1.64 8.05
CA ALA A 67 12.32 -1.56 9.40
C ALA A 67 12.83 -0.32 10.16
N GLY A 68 14.13 -0.04 10.08
CA GLY A 68 14.74 1.15 10.70
C GLY A 68 14.18 2.45 10.15
N THR A 69 14.05 2.58 8.82
CA THR A 69 13.48 3.77 8.18
C THR A 69 12.02 3.98 8.52
N LEU A 70 11.21 2.92 8.57
CA LEU A 70 9.80 3.01 8.97
C LEU A 70 9.65 3.40 10.45
N ALA A 71 10.47 2.82 11.34
CA ALA A 71 10.46 3.16 12.76
C ALA A 71 10.83 4.63 13.00
N GLU A 72 11.83 5.13 12.28
CA GLU A 72 12.25 6.54 12.35
C GLU A 72 11.19 7.48 11.77
N GLY A 73 10.64 7.16 10.59
CA GLY A 73 9.55 7.91 10.00
C GLY A 73 8.34 8.01 10.94
N ARG A 74 8.00 6.92 11.63
CA ARG A 74 6.99 6.94 12.69
C ARG A 74 7.39 7.90 13.80
N ARG A 75 8.57 7.76 14.40
CA ARG A 75 9.05 8.62 15.51
C ARG A 75 8.95 10.11 15.15
N LEU A 76 9.35 10.48 13.94
CA LEU A 76 9.26 11.85 13.43
C LEU A 76 7.79 12.31 13.29
N MET A 77 6.89 11.45 12.78
CA MET A 77 5.46 11.73 12.76
C MET A 77 4.88 11.92 14.17
N GLN A 78 5.34 11.18 15.17
CA GLN A 78 4.91 11.35 16.57
C GLN A 78 5.35 12.70 17.11
N ALA A 79 6.59 13.10 16.82
CA ALA A 79 7.14 14.40 17.18
C ALA A 79 6.50 15.58 16.43
N GLY A 80 5.70 15.32 15.38
CA GLY A 80 5.06 16.35 14.56
C GLY A 80 5.94 16.91 13.45
N ASP A 81 7.14 16.35 13.24
CA ASP A 81 8.03 16.73 12.14
C ASP A 81 7.67 15.95 10.87
N GLU A 82 6.55 16.32 10.26
CA GLU A 82 6.00 15.63 9.08
C GLU A 82 6.94 15.71 7.88
N ALA A 83 7.66 16.84 7.72
CA ALA A 83 8.57 17.07 6.61
C ALA A 83 9.81 16.17 6.71
N ALA A 84 10.43 16.07 7.89
CA ALA A 84 11.54 15.16 8.09
C ALA A 84 11.09 13.69 7.97
N ALA A 85 9.93 13.34 8.53
CA ALA A 85 9.38 11.99 8.42
C ALA A 85 9.21 11.58 6.96
N GLU A 86 8.61 12.44 6.15
CA GLU A 86 8.39 12.17 4.74
C GLU A 86 9.70 12.09 3.95
N SER A 87 10.62 13.04 4.15
CA SER A 87 11.95 13.01 3.52
C SER A 87 12.65 11.67 3.81
N ARG A 88 12.56 11.21 5.07
CA ARG A 88 13.15 9.94 5.50
C ARG A 88 12.48 8.74 4.83
N LEU A 89 11.15 8.72 4.73
CA LEU A 89 10.42 7.63 4.08
C LEU A 89 10.66 7.58 2.57
N GLN A 90 10.87 8.72 1.92
CA GLN A 90 11.16 8.80 0.49
C GLN A 90 12.52 8.19 0.11
N GLU A 91 13.43 7.95 1.07
CA GLU A 91 14.66 7.19 0.82
C GLU A 91 14.42 5.71 0.50
N LEU A 92 13.19 5.21 0.72
CA LEU A 92 12.76 3.86 0.33
C LEU A 92 12.27 3.80 -1.12
N ASN A 93 12.09 4.94 -1.76
CA ASN A 93 11.56 5.00 -3.12
C ASN A 93 12.69 4.75 -4.11
N ASP A 94 12.46 3.82 -5.04
CA ASP A 94 13.38 3.49 -6.12
C ASP A 94 12.98 4.21 -7.41
N SER A 95 11.73 4.69 -7.49
CA SER A 95 11.20 5.35 -8.68
C SER A 95 11.61 6.83 -8.78
N PRO A 96 11.74 7.40 -9.99
CA PRO A 96 12.04 8.81 -10.16
C PRO A 96 10.98 9.72 -9.53
N ARG A 97 11.42 10.77 -8.82
CA ARG A 97 10.52 11.74 -8.19
C ARG A 97 9.53 12.33 -9.18
N GLY A 98 8.27 12.47 -8.76
CA GLY A 98 7.20 13.04 -9.57
C GLY A 98 6.54 12.08 -10.57
N THR A 99 6.92 10.81 -10.56
CA THR A 99 6.24 9.75 -11.33
C THR A 99 5.08 9.16 -10.55
N TRP A 100 4.14 8.51 -11.25
CA TRP A 100 3.05 7.77 -10.62
C TRP A 100 3.58 6.72 -9.63
N ASP A 101 4.57 5.92 -10.04
CA ASP A 101 5.18 4.89 -9.20
C ASP A 101 5.79 5.47 -7.93
N TRP A 102 6.51 6.60 -8.03
CA TRP A 102 7.08 7.28 -6.86
C TRP A 102 6.01 7.75 -5.86
N HIS A 103 4.87 8.22 -6.35
CA HIS A 103 3.75 8.58 -5.47
C HIS A 103 3.16 7.35 -4.79
N MET A 104 3.00 6.23 -5.50
CA MET A 104 2.47 4.98 -4.94
C MET A 104 3.42 4.30 -3.94
N GLU A 105 4.74 4.35 -4.19
CA GLU A 105 5.76 3.93 -3.21
C GLU A 105 5.68 4.74 -1.92
N SER A 106 5.51 6.07 -2.06
CA SER A 106 5.32 6.97 -0.92
C SER A 106 4.04 6.66 -0.15
N VAL A 107 2.93 6.41 -0.85
CA VAL A 107 1.65 5.98 -0.26
C VAL A 107 1.84 4.71 0.56
N ALA A 108 2.52 3.70 0.02
CA ALA A 108 2.76 2.44 0.71
C ALA A 108 3.56 2.63 2.01
N SER A 109 4.63 3.44 1.98
CA SER A 109 5.45 3.73 3.16
C SER A 109 4.68 4.50 4.23
N LEU A 110 3.92 5.52 3.84
CA LEU A 110 3.08 6.30 4.76
C LEU A 110 1.95 5.46 5.35
N LEU A 111 1.37 4.54 4.58
CA LEU A 111 0.32 3.64 5.06
C LEU A 111 0.85 2.73 6.17
N ARG A 112 2.05 2.15 6.00
CA ARG A 112 2.72 1.36 7.05
C ARG A 112 2.92 2.16 8.33
N VAL A 113 3.38 3.41 8.22
CA VAL A 113 3.54 4.29 9.38
C VAL A 113 2.20 4.60 10.03
N ALA A 114 1.16 4.91 9.26
CA ALA A 114 -0.15 5.24 9.78
C ALA A 114 -0.77 4.08 10.58
N HIS A 115 -0.67 2.85 10.05
CA HIS A 115 -1.11 1.65 10.76
C HIS A 115 -0.27 1.38 12.01
N ALA A 116 1.06 1.42 11.90
CA ALA A 116 1.92 1.21 13.06
C ALA A 116 1.71 2.25 14.18
N SER A 117 1.41 3.50 13.83
CA SER A 117 1.02 4.53 14.80
C SER A 117 -0.32 4.22 15.44
N ARG A 118 -1.33 3.83 14.66
CA ARG A 118 -2.65 3.42 15.17
C ARG A 118 -2.53 2.24 16.14
N ASP A 119 -1.79 1.20 15.77
CA ASP A 119 -1.62 -0.01 16.56
C ASP A 119 -0.90 0.28 17.88
N ALA A 120 -0.03 1.30 17.89
CA ALA A 120 0.60 1.83 19.10
C ALA A 120 -0.30 2.80 19.90
N GLY A 121 -1.54 3.05 19.48
CA GLY A 121 -2.47 3.99 20.11
C GLY A 121 -2.24 5.48 19.79
N ASP A 122 -1.27 5.80 18.93
CA ASP A 122 -0.94 7.17 18.53
C ASP A 122 -1.78 7.62 17.33
N MET A 123 -3.06 7.90 17.60
CA MET A 123 -3.99 8.40 16.61
C MET A 123 -3.59 9.76 15.99
N PRO A 124 -3.00 10.73 16.72
CA PRO A 124 -2.48 11.95 16.11
C PRO A 124 -1.43 11.70 15.03
N ALA A 125 -0.43 10.85 15.30
CA ALA A 125 0.59 10.50 14.30
C ALA A 125 -0.01 9.73 13.12
N ALA A 126 -0.92 8.79 13.39
CA ALA A 126 -1.63 8.05 12.34
C ALA A 126 -2.39 8.99 11.38
N ARG A 127 -3.08 10.02 11.93
CA ARG A 127 -3.80 11.03 11.14
C ARG A 127 -2.87 11.94 10.34
N ARG A 128 -1.69 12.29 10.86
CA ARG A 128 -0.68 13.05 10.11
C ARG A 128 -0.18 12.25 8.91
N ALA A 129 0.22 11.00 9.13
CA ALA A 129 0.63 10.09 8.05
C ALA A 129 -0.50 9.88 7.02
N ALA A 130 -1.74 9.69 7.45
CA ALA A 130 -2.90 9.57 6.57
C ALA A 130 -3.13 10.83 5.70
N ARG A 131 -3.00 12.04 6.26
CA ARG A 131 -3.11 13.28 5.50
C ARG A 131 -2.03 13.41 4.43
N ARG A 132 -0.78 13.09 4.78
CA ARG A 132 0.32 13.06 3.79
C ARG A 132 0.04 12.04 2.69
N LEU A 133 -0.44 10.86 3.04
CA LEU A 133 -0.81 9.81 2.08
C LEU A 133 -1.86 10.33 1.06
N LEU A 134 -2.92 10.98 1.54
CA LEU A 134 -3.96 11.54 0.66
C LEU A 134 -3.41 12.56 -0.35
N VAL A 135 -2.40 13.34 0.04
CA VAL A 135 -1.70 14.25 -0.88
C VAL A 135 -0.99 13.49 -2.00
N HIS A 136 -0.33 12.36 -1.69
CA HIS A 136 0.30 11.53 -2.72
C HIS A 136 -0.72 10.84 -3.62
N LEU A 137 -1.85 10.36 -3.07
CA LEU A 137 -2.93 9.79 -3.89
C LEU A 137 -3.47 10.81 -4.89
N SER A 138 -3.73 12.05 -4.47
CA SER A 138 -4.20 13.10 -5.40
C SER A 138 -3.17 13.46 -6.48
N ARG A 139 -1.85 13.38 -6.18
CA ARG A 139 -0.81 13.57 -7.19
C ARG A 139 -0.70 12.38 -8.14
N ALA A 140 -0.84 11.15 -7.64
CA ALA A 140 -0.89 9.95 -8.47
C ALA A 140 -2.12 9.98 -9.41
N GLU A 141 -3.26 10.48 -8.92
CA GLU A 141 -4.49 10.61 -9.71
C GLU A 141 -4.27 11.50 -10.94
N ALA A 142 -3.63 12.65 -10.75
CA ALA A 142 -3.28 13.57 -11.84
C ALA A 142 -2.30 12.97 -12.87
N LEU A 143 -1.59 11.89 -12.51
CA LEU A 143 -0.62 11.18 -13.35
C LEU A 143 -1.17 9.84 -13.87
N SER A 144 -2.45 9.54 -13.64
CA SER A 144 -3.05 8.26 -14.01
C SER A 144 -3.37 8.13 -15.51
N GLU A 145 -3.27 9.22 -16.28
CA GLU A 145 -3.60 9.27 -17.71
C GLU A 145 -5.02 8.79 -18.02
N ASP A 146 -5.96 9.03 -17.10
CA ASP A 146 -7.35 8.55 -17.17
C ASP A 146 -7.51 7.02 -17.24
N ASP A 147 -6.47 6.27 -16.86
CA ASP A 147 -6.51 4.82 -16.75
C ASP A 147 -7.52 4.41 -15.65
N PRO A 148 -8.64 3.76 -16.02
CA PRO A 148 -9.69 3.43 -15.07
C PRO A 148 -9.22 2.43 -13.99
N GLU A 149 -8.21 1.61 -14.26
CA GLU A 149 -7.68 0.68 -13.25
C GLU A 149 -6.84 1.41 -12.19
N LYS A 150 -5.94 2.30 -12.62
CA LYS A 150 -5.16 3.14 -11.69
C LYS A 150 -6.09 4.01 -10.84
N LEU A 151 -7.12 4.58 -11.46
CA LEU A 151 -8.11 5.41 -10.77
C LEU A 151 -8.94 4.59 -9.78
N ALA A 152 -9.33 3.36 -10.13
CA ALA A 152 -10.06 2.48 -9.21
C ALA A 152 -9.24 2.19 -7.94
N ASN A 153 -7.95 1.84 -8.11
CA ASN A 153 -7.04 1.57 -7.00
C ASN A 153 -6.82 2.81 -6.11
N ILE A 154 -6.63 3.99 -6.71
CA ILE A 154 -6.46 5.25 -5.97
C ILE A 154 -7.69 5.53 -5.09
N GLU A 155 -8.89 5.38 -5.66
CA GLU A 155 -10.13 5.70 -4.96
C GLU A 155 -10.46 4.67 -3.86
N GLU A 156 -10.12 3.39 -4.06
CA GLU A 156 -10.24 2.39 -3.00
C GLU A 156 -9.32 2.71 -1.82
N LEU A 157 -8.04 2.98 -2.09
CA LEU A 157 -7.08 3.35 -1.05
C LEU A 157 -7.48 4.65 -0.34
N ARG A 158 -8.00 5.63 -1.09
CA ARG A 158 -8.53 6.88 -0.53
C ARG A 158 -9.67 6.60 0.44
N GLY A 159 -10.63 5.77 0.04
CA GLY A 159 -11.75 5.34 0.87
C GLY A 159 -11.29 4.64 2.14
N LEU A 160 -10.34 3.70 2.02
CA LEU A 160 -9.78 2.97 3.17
C LEU A 160 -9.11 3.91 4.17
N VAL A 161 -8.32 4.86 3.69
CA VAL A 161 -7.63 5.84 4.53
C VAL A 161 -8.61 6.77 5.22
N GLN A 162 -9.60 7.28 4.49
CA GLN A 162 -10.66 8.13 5.05
C GLN A 162 -11.45 7.42 6.12
N GLU A 163 -11.85 6.18 5.87
CA GLU A 163 -12.67 5.41 6.80
C GLU A 163 -11.88 4.99 8.04
N ARG A 164 -10.72 4.37 7.85
CA ARG A 164 -10.00 3.71 8.95
C ARG A 164 -9.11 4.68 9.71
N LEU A 165 -8.43 5.60 9.03
CA LEU A 165 -7.37 6.40 9.66
C LEU A 165 -7.83 7.82 9.99
N VAL A 166 -8.67 8.41 9.13
CA VAL A 166 -9.19 9.78 9.33
C VAL A 166 -10.51 9.76 10.13
N GLY A 167 -11.41 8.84 9.80
CA GLY A 167 -12.76 8.75 10.37
C GLY A 167 -13.82 9.53 9.59
N THR A 168 -13.58 9.87 8.31
CA THR A 168 -14.53 10.58 7.45
C THR A 168 -15.36 9.61 6.61
N THR A 169 -16.34 8.95 7.23
CA THR A 169 -17.15 7.88 6.60
C THR A 169 -17.91 8.33 5.35
N GLY A 170 -18.43 9.56 5.32
CA GLY A 170 -19.12 10.10 4.14
C GLY A 170 -18.19 10.29 2.93
N GLU A 171 -16.98 10.80 3.17
CA GLU A 171 -15.96 10.91 2.13
C GLU A 171 -15.48 9.52 1.69
N ALA A 172 -15.30 8.60 2.63
CA ALA A 172 -14.93 7.23 2.33
C ALA A 172 -15.95 6.55 1.41
N ALA A 173 -17.25 6.70 1.69
CA ALA A 173 -18.31 6.17 0.86
C ALA A 173 -18.30 6.76 -0.56
N GLU A 174 -18.02 8.06 -0.71
CA GLU A 174 -17.86 8.68 -2.03
C GLU A 174 -16.67 8.08 -2.79
N SER A 175 -15.52 7.93 -2.13
CA SER A 175 -14.33 7.32 -2.72
C SER A 175 -14.60 5.87 -3.13
N TYR A 176 -15.24 5.05 -2.30
CA TYR A 176 -15.62 3.68 -2.68
C TYR A 176 -16.60 3.64 -3.86
N ARG A 177 -17.58 4.55 -3.92
CA ARG A 177 -18.48 4.66 -5.09
C ARG A 177 -17.71 4.99 -6.37
N ARG A 178 -16.69 5.85 -6.29
CA ARG A 178 -15.81 6.17 -7.42
C ARG A 178 -14.98 4.96 -7.83
N ALA A 179 -14.41 4.24 -6.86
CA ALA A 179 -13.63 3.03 -7.11
C ALA A 179 -14.44 1.98 -7.88
N VAL A 180 -15.68 1.71 -7.46
CA VAL A 180 -16.60 0.79 -8.17
C VAL A 180 -16.82 1.24 -9.61
N ARG A 181 -17.16 2.52 -9.83
CA ARG A 181 -17.38 3.06 -11.19
C ARG A 181 -16.16 2.92 -12.08
N GLN A 182 -14.96 3.16 -11.56
CA GLN A 182 -13.73 3.05 -12.32
C GLN A 182 -13.36 1.59 -12.60
N ALA A 183 -13.58 0.69 -11.63
CA ALA A 183 -13.43 -0.75 -11.85
C ALA A 183 -14.37 -1.27 -12.96
N ASP A 184 -15.62 -0.79 -13.00
CA ASP A 184 -16.56 -1.14 -14.07
C ASP A 184 -16.12 -0.61 -15.44
N ARG A 185 -15.56 0.60 -15.49
CA ARG A 185 -14.96 1.15 -16.71
C ARG A 185 -13.76 0.34 -17.16
N ALA A 186 -12.89 -0.09 -16.25
CA ALA A 186 -11.75 -0.95 -16.57
C ALA A 186 -12.23 -2.28 -17.17
N ARG A 187 -13.25 -2.91 -16.56
CA ARG A 187 -13.88 -4.12 -17.12
C ARG A 187 -14.45 -3.89 -18.51
N ALA A 188 -15.17 -2.78 -18.72
CA ALA A 188 -15.77 -2.45 -20.00
C ALA A 188 -14.71 -2.22 -21.09
N ALA A 189 -13.65 -1.47 -20.78
CA ALA A 189 -12.53 -1.24 -21.68
C ALA A 189 -11.84 -2.55 -22.08
N ARG A 190 -11.64 -3.46 -21.11
CA ARG A 190 -11.08 -4.80 -21.36
C ARG A 190 -11.98 -5.66 -22.24
N ARG A 191 -13.29 -5.66 -21.99
CA ARG A 191 -14.28 -6.36 -22.83
C ARG A 191 -14.27 -5.85 -24.27
N ALA A 192 -14.09 -4.55 -24.47
CA ALA A 192 -13.99 -3.95 -25.80
C ALA A 192 -12.63 -4.24 -26.49
N ALA A 193 -11.56 -4.42 -25.71
CA ALA A 193 -10.22 -4.72 -26.22
C ALA A 193 -9.99 -6.20 -26.52
N LEU A 194 -10.84 -7.11 -26.02
CA LEU A 194 -10.85 -8.51 -26.44
C LEU A 194 -11.13 -8.52 -27.95
N PRO A 195 -10.17 -8.97 -28.79
CA PRO A 195 -10.45 -9.14 -30.21
C PRO A 195 -11.59 -10.14 -30.33
N ASP A 196 -12.43 -9.93 -31.33
CA ASP A 196 -13.48 -10.87 -31.71
C ASP A 196 -12.86 -12.29 -31.79
N SER A 197 -13.07 -13.08 -30.75
CA SER A 197 -12.36 -14.35 -30.54
C SER A 197 -12.68 -15.35 -31.65
N ASP A 198 -13.77 -15.10 -32.38
CA ASP A 198 -14.20 -15.83 -33.55
C ASP A 198 -13.35 -15.51 -34.78
N SER A 199 -12.87 -14.26 -34.92
CA SER A 199 -11.95 -13.84 -35.99
C SER A 199 -10.54 -14.42 -35.81
N ARG A 200 -9.98 -14.43 -34.59
CA ARG A 200 -8.66 -15.04 -34.32
C ARG A 200 -8.66 -16.56 -34.39
N ARG A 201 -9.73 -17.24 -33.97
CA ARG A 201 -9.85 -18.71 -34.12
C ARG A 201 -9.95 -19.14 -35.58
N ALA A 202 -10.48 -18.29 -36.46
CA ALA A 202 -10.50 -18.53 -37.90
C ALA A 202 -9.12 -18.33 -38.54
N GLU A 203 -8.35 -17.34 -38.08
CA GLU A 203 -7.02 -17.00 -38.60
C GLU A 203 -5.91 -17.96 -38.11
N VAL A 204 -5.91 -18.34 -36.83
CA VAL A 204 -4.96 -19.31 -36.25
C VAL A 204 -5.13 -20.72 -36.81
N ARG A 205 -6.36 -21.09 -37.24
CA ARG A 205 -6.59 -22.37 -37.93
C ARG A 205 -5.95 -22.41 -39.33
N ASN A 206 -5.63 -21.25 -39.92
CA ASN A 206 -4.90 -21.17 -41.18
C ASN A 206 -3.38 -21.10 -41.02
N ASP A 207 -2.85 -20.57 -39.91
CA ASP A 207 -1.41 -20.21 -39.81
C ASP A 207 -0.58 -20.96 -38.74
N SER A 208 -1.14 -21.89 -37.96
CA SER A 208 -0.38 -22.45 -36.82
C SER A 208 0.51 -23.67 -37.14
N ALA A 209 1.83 -23.41 -37.15
CA ALA A 209 2.82 -24.34 -36.61
C ALA A 209 3.89 -23.72 -35.67
N ASP A 210 4.16 -22.40 -35.66
CA ASP A 210 5.40 -21.90 -35.00
C ASP A 210 5.29 -20.74 -33.95
N THR A 211 4.12 -20.28 -33.52
CA THR A 211 4.01 -19.06 -32.65
C THR A 211 3.50 -19.27 -31.22
N ALA A 212 3.43 -20.50 -30.70
CA ALA A 212 2.76 -20.79 -29.41
C ALA A 212 3.43 -20.23 -28.14
N SER A 213 4.69 -19.78 -28.19
CA SER A 213 5.44 -19.38 -26.97
C SER A 213 5.28 -17.91 -26.57
N GLY A 214 4.90 -17.02 -27.48
CA GLY A 214 4.73 -15.58 -27.20
C GLY A 214 3.35 -15.23 -26.62
N ASP A 215 2.32 -15.96 -27.06
CA ASP A 215 0.94 -15.70 -26.65
C ASP A 215 0.68 -16.10 -25.19
N ALA A 216 1.33 -17.14 -24.68
CA ALA A 216 1.13 -17.62 -23.30
C ALA A 216 1.53 -16.58 -22.23
N VAL A 217 2.63 -15.85 -22.43
CA VAL A 217 3.12 -14.84 -21.46
C VAL A 217 2.25 -13.58 -21.49
N ALA A 218 1.71 -13.22 -22.66
CA ALA A 218 0.76 -12.12 -22.80
C ALA A 218 -0.59 -12.46 -22.18
N GLU A 219 -1.07 -13.70 -22.33
CA GLU A 219 -2.33 -14.14 -21.70
C GLU A 219 -2.24 -14.26 -20.17
N GLU A 220 -1.11 -14.70 -19.63
CA GLU A 220 -0.85 -14.77 -18.18
C GLU A 220 -0.82 -13.37 -17.54
N THR A 221 -0.11 -12.42 -18.16
CA THR A 221 -0.06 -11.02 -17.67
C THR A 221 -1.45 -10.37 -17.71
N LEU A 222 -2.23 -10.62 -18.77
CA LEU A 222 -3.60 -10.13 -18.89
C LEU A 222 -4.58 -10.82 -17.91
N ALA A 223 -4.26 -12.00 -17.39
CA ALA A 223 -5.07 -12.69 -16.39
C ALA A 223 -4.84 -12.09 -14.99
N ASP A 224 -3.59 -11.82 -14.62
CA ASP A 224 -3.23 -11.17 -13.36
C ASP A 224 -3.85 -9.77 -13.26
N ASP A 225 -3.82 -8.99 -14.34
CA ASP A 225 -4.45 -7.67 -14.40
C ASP A 225 -6.00 -7.77 -14.34
N ARG A 226 -6.61 -8.84 -14.89
CA ARG A 226 -8.06 -9.10 -14.79
C ARG A 226 -8.51 -9.25 -13.34
N GLU A 227 -7.76 -10.03 -12.56
CA GLU A 227 -8.08 -10.30 -11.16
C GLU A 227 -7.99 -9.05 -10.28
N ALA A 228 -7.05 -8.14 -10.56
CA ALA A 228 -6.82 -6.94 -9.76
C ALA A 228 -8.03 -5.97 -9.75
N ALA A 229 -8.53 -5.56 -10.92
CA ALA A 229 -9.69 -4.66 -10.98
C ALA A 229 -10.97 -5.30 -10.41
N ASP A 230 -11.09 -6.63 -10.51
CA ASP A 230 -12.18 -7.40 -9.92
C ASP A 230 -12.16 -7.37 -8.40
N ALA A 231 -11.00 -7.63 -7.81
CA ALA A 231 -10.83 -7.55 -6.36
C ALA A 231 -11.04 -6.13 -5.82
N ILE A 232 -10.54 -5.09 -6.50
CA ILE A 232 -10.74 -3.68 -6.12
C ILE A 232 -12.23 -3.33 -6.09
N GLY A 233 -12.95 -3.65 -7.17
CA GLY A 233 -14.38 -3.35 -7.27
C GLY A 233 -15.22 -4.08 -6.23
N GLN A 234 -14.92 -5.36 -5.97
CA GLN A 234 -15.62 -6.16 -4.95
C GLN A 234 -15.35 -5.62 -3.55
N THR A 235 -14.09 -5.32 -3.22
CA THR A 235 -13.71 -4.78 -1.91
C THR A 235 -14.39 -3.44 -1.68
N ALA A 236 -14.32 -2.51 -2.64
CA ALA A 236 -14.98 -1.21 -2.54
C ALA A 236 -16.51 -1.33 -2.36
N ALA A 237 -17.16 -2.22 -3.11
CA ALA A 237 -18.60 -2.46 -2.99
C ALA A 237 -18.99 -3.01 -1.60
N LEU A 238 -18.22 -3.96 -1.06
CA LEU A 238 -18.43 -4.49 0.28
C LEU A 238 -18.28 -3.40 1.35
N ARG A 239 -17.25 -2.56 1.24
CA ARG A 239 -17.02 -1.45 2.18
C ARG A 239 -18.12 -0.40 2.12
N LEU A 240 -18.58 -0.06 0.92
CA LEU A 240 -19.69 0.86 0.72
C LEU A 240 -20.97 0.33 1.39
N HIS A 241 -21.31 -0.94 1.14
CA HIS A 241 -22.48 -1.57 1.74
C HIS A 241 -22.44 -1.56 3.28
N LEU A 242 -21.28 -1.82 3.88
CA LEU A 242 -21.11 -1.76 5.34
C LEU A 242 -21.34 -0.35 5.90
N ILE A 243 -20.85 0.69 5.22
CA ILE A 243 -21.02 2.08 5.66
C ILE A 243 -22.48 2.52 5.53
N GLU A 244 -23.12 2.20 4.41
CA GLU A 244 -24.52 2.56 4.13
C GLU A 244 -25.49 1.78 5.03
N GLY A 245 -25.23 0.48 5.25
CA GLY A 245 -26.00 -0.37 6.16
C GLY A 245 -26.00 0.15 7.60
N ALA A 246 -24.82 0.48 8.15
CA ALA A 246 -24.70 1.05 9.49
C ALA A 246 -25.41 2.41 9.65
N SER A 247 -25.55 3.16 8.55
CA SER A 247 -26.28 4.43 8.56
C SER A 247 -27.80 4.23 8.62
N SER A 248 -28.31 3.14 8.03
CA SER A 248 -29.75 2.82 8.01
C SER A 248 -30.28 2.32 9.37
N GLU A 249 -29.47 1.53 10.10
CA GLU A 249 -29.85 1.00 11.42
C GLU A 249 -30.00 2.10 12.47
N ASN A 250 -29.13 3.12 12.45
CA ASN A 250 -29.22 4.27 13.37
C ASN A 250 -30.46 5.15 13.17
N THR A 251 -31.10 5.12 12.00
CA THR A 251 -32.31 5.93 11.73
C THR A 251 -33.61 5.24 12.14
N SER A 252 -33.58 3.91 12.31
CA SER A 252 -34.77 3.12 12.63
C SER A 252 -35.06 3.05 14.14
N ASP A 253 -34.08 3.33 15.00
CA ASP A 253 -34.23 3.26 16.47
C ASP A 253 -34.67 4.60 17.11
N SER A 254 -34.51 5.73 16.40
CA SER A 254 -34.86 7.05 16.94
C SER A 254 -36.31 7.49 16.70
N GLY A 255 -37.12 6.68 15.99
CA GLY A 255 -38.49 7.02 15.60
C GLY A 255 -39.60 6.48 16.51
N ALA A 256 -39.27 5.77 17.60
CA ALA A 256 -40.26 5.07 18.44
C ALA A 256 -40.51 5.70 19.82
N MET A 257 -40.09 6.95 20.05
CA MET A 257 -40.22 7.60 21.38
C MET A 257 -40.64 9.09 21.32
N GLU A 258 -41.59 9.46 20.46
CA GLU A 258 -42.31 10.74 20.57
C GLU A 258 -43.80 10.55 20.28
N ASP A 259 -44.48 9.74 21.08
CA ASP A 259 -45.95 9.84 21.20
C ASP A 259 -46.44 9.22 22.51
N ALA A 260 -46.23 9.90 23.64
CA ALA A 260 -46.92 9.54 24.88
C ALA A 260 -46.99 10.70 25.89
N VAL A 261 -48.23 11.18 26.06
CA VAL A 261 -48.82 11.82 27.25
C VAL A 261 -48.64 13.34 27.40
N ALA A 262 -49.60 14.05 26.79
CA ALA A 262 -50.12 15.29 27.35
C ALA A 262 -50.85 14.98 28.67
N VAL A 263 -50.39 15.58 29.78
CA VAL A 263 -51.10 15.63 31.06
C VAL A 263 -51.76 17.00 31.19
N PRO A 264 -53.08 17.10 31.39
CA PRO A 264 -53.70 18.35 31.82
C PRO A 264 -53.58 18.48 33.35
N VAL A 265 -53.22 19.67 33.82
CA VAL A 265 -53.19 20.05 35.25
C VAL A 265 -54.25 21.15 35.45
N PRO A 266 -55.02 21.12 36.57
CA PRO A 266 -56.32 21.79 36.72
C PRO A 266 -56.33 23.32 36.64
#